data_AF-A0A5T3ENM5-F1
#
_entry.id   AF-A0A5T3ENM5-F1
#
_cell.length_a   1.000
_cell.length_b   1.000
_cell.length_c   1.000
_cell.angle_alpha   90.00
_cell.angle_beta   90.00
_cell.angle_gamma   90.00
#
_symmetry.space_group_name_H-M   'P 1'
#
loop_
_entity.id
_entity.type
_entity.pdbx_description
1 polymer ?
#
loop_
_entity_poly.entity_id
_entity_poly.type
_entity_poly.pdbx_seq_one_letter_code
_entity_poly.pdbx_strand_id
1 'polypeptide(L)'
;MSKLKIVIIGGGSSYTPELIEGLINRATELPLRELWMVDIEQGREKMAIIASLARRMLKKAGLQVSVHETLDRHAALAGADYVCSQFRAGCLAARISDERISLKYGMIGQETNGLGGFANACRTIPVALEIAREMEQLCPDAWLLNFTNPSGMVTEAILRHSSIKAVGLCNVPVIMQKGVSQLLGNKNDFILQVAGLNHFIFARQILQNGKDKLNEVIDEIVAGNDPLVPRNIPPFTWPAHVLKGLGMIPCAYLRYYYMKDDILKQEIGEANGEGTRGEVVKALEHQLFEIYKNPDLAEKPKALEGRGGQYYSEAACELMSAIHNDKRIIMHVNTLNNGAINGLPDDCVVEVS
;
A
#
# COMPACT_ATOMS: atom_id res chain seq x y z
N MET A 1 1.08 -17.13 -24.82
CA MET A 1 1.52 -16.10 -23.86
C MET A 1 2.52 -16.73 -22.90
N SER A 2 3.64 -16.06 -22.60
CA SER A 2 4.57 -16.54 -21.57
C SER A 2 3.84 -16.55 -20.22
N LYS A 3 3.99 -17.64 -19.47
CA LYS A 3 3.35 -17.74 -18.16
C LYS A 3 4.24 -17.10 -17.10
N LEU A 4 3.66 -16.28 -16.22
CA LEU A 4 4.38 -15.39 -15.30
C LEU A 4 4.88 -16.09 -14.04
N LYS A 5 6.05 -15.68 -13.56
CA LYS A 5 6.58 -15.96 -12.21
C LYS A 5 6.49 -14.69 -11.37
N ILE A 6 5.72 -14.74 -10.29
CA ILE A 6 5.56 -13.62 -9.34
C ILE A 6 6.18 -14.00 -8.00
N VAL A 7 6.99 -13.11 -7.44
CA VAL A 7 7.61 -13.26 -6.12
C VAL A 7 6.99 -12.25 -5.14
N ILE A 8 6.63 -12.71 -3.95
CA ILE A 8 6.13 -11.88 -2.85
C ILE A 8 7.16 -11.93 -1.72
N ILE A 9 7.82 -10.80 -1.45
CA ILE A 9 8.74 -10.62 -0.32
C ILE A 9 7.94 -10.11 0.88
N GLY A 10 8.00 -10.83 1.99
CA GLY A 10 7.06 -10.68 3.10
C GLY A 10 5.79 -11.51 2.87
N GLY A 11 5.95 -12.75 2.40
CA GLY A 11 4.85 -13.66 2.10
C GLY A 11 3.96 -13.96 3.31
N GLY A 12 4.51 -13.91 4.52
CA GLY A 12 3.79 -14.06 5.79
C GLY A 12 2.99 -12.83 6.24
N SER A 13 2.80 -11.81 5.40
CA SER A 13 1.88 -10.72 5.71
C SER A 13 0.43 -11.20 5.70
N SER A 14 -0.40 -10.72 6.64
CA SER A 14 -1.83 -11.00 6.58
C SER A 14 -2.56 -10.27 5.44
N TYR A 15 -1.87 -9.44 4.64
CA TYR A 15 -2.42 -8.86 3.39
C TYR A 15 -2.31 -9.78 2.19
N THR A 16 -1.42 -10.78 2.23
CA THR A 16 -1.16 -11.65 1.07
C THR A 16 -2.44 -12.27 0.48
N PRO A 17 -3.45 -12.71 1.25
CA PRO A 17 -4.69 -13.25 0.67
C PRO A 17 -5.43 -12.26 -0.24
N GLU A 18 -5.35 -10.96 0.04
CA GLU A 18 -5.93 -9.92 -0.83
C GLU A 18 -5.19 -9.84 -2.18
N LEU A 19 -3.85 -10.00 -2.17
CA LEU A 19 -3.03 -10.04 -3.39
C LEU A 19 -3.37 -11.26 -4.22
N ILE A 20 -3.55 -12.42 -3.57
CA ILE A 20 -3.95 -13.66 -4.25
C ILE A 20 -5.32 -13.53 -4.89
N GLU A 21 -6.30 -12.96 -4.16
CA GLU A 21 -7.63 -12.66 -4.72
C GLU A 21 -7.54 -11.73 -5.93
N GLY A 22 -6.72 -10.68 -5.86
CA GLY A 22 -6.51 -9.75 -6.97
C GLY A 22 -5.90 -10.43 -8.22
N LEU A 23 -4.98 -11.38 -8.03
CA LEU A 23 -4.38 -12.19 -9.11
C LEU A 23 -5.39 -13.18 -9.69
N ILE A 24 -6.18 -13.85 -8.85
CA ILE A 24 -7.26 -14.76 -9.28
C ILE A 24 -8.25 -14.02 -10.18
N ASN A 25 -8.70 -12.83 -9.75
CA ASN A 25 -9.66 -12.02 -10.49
C ASN A 25 -9.14 -11.54 -11.86
N ARG A 26 -7.82 -11.59 -12.08
CA ARG A 26 -7.15 -11.18 -13.32
C ARG A 26 -6.43 -12.34 -14.02
N ALA A 27 -6.75 -13.59 -13.70
CA ALA A 27 -6.02 -14.75 -14.22
C ALA A 27 -6.05 -14.88 -15.76
N THR A 28 -7.05 -14.29 -16.43
CA THR A 28 -7.13 -14.23 -17.90
C THR A 28 -6.18 -13.20 -18.50
N GLU A 29 -5.87 -12.12 -17.78
CA GLU A 29 -4.97 -11.04 -18.19
C GLU A 29 -3.53 -11.26 -17.72
N LEU A 30 -3.37 -12.02 -16.64
CA LEU A 30 -2.09 -12.34 -15.99
C LEU A 30 -1.97 -13.87 -15.88
N PRO A 31 -1.39 -14.55 -16.89
CA PRO A 31 -1.29 -16.01 -16.91
C PRO A 31 -0.22 -16.50 -15.93
N LEU A 32 -0.55 -16.49 -14.64
CA LEU A 32 0.34 -16.88 -13.54
C LEU A 32 0.71 -18.37 -13.64
N ARG A 33 2.01 -18.67 -13.59
CA ARG A 33 2.56 -20.04 -13.53
C ARG A 33 3.01 -20.41 -12.13
N GLU A 34 3.79 -19.52 -11.55
CA GLU A 34 4.50 -19.73 -10.30
C GLU A 34 4.29 -18.54 -9.40
N LEU A 35 3.95 -18.83 -8.15
CA LEU A 35 3.87 -17.86 -7.08
C LEU A 35 4.86 -18.25 -5.99
N TRP A 36 5.85 -17.40 -5.77
CA TRP A 36 6.87 -17.60 -4.76
C TRP A 36 6.64 -16.66 -3.59
N MET A 37 6.56 -17.23 -2.40
CA MET A 37 6.48 -16.48 -1.15
C MET A 37 7.83 -16.59 -0.44
N VAL A 38 8.38 -15.44 -0.08
CA VAL A 38 9.64 -15.33 0.63
C VAL A 38 9.41 -14.64 1.96
N ASP A 39 9.98 -15.18 3.02
CA ASP A 39 10.00 -14.56 4.34
C ASP A 39 11.31 -14.86 5.07
N ILE A 40 11.45 -14.32 6.28
CA ILE A 40 12.55 -14.64 7.20
C ILE A 40 12.14 -15.78 8.15
N GLU A 41 13.10 -16.31 8.91
CA GLU A 41 12.83 -17.42 9.85
C GLU A 41 11.69 -17.10 10.81
N GLN A 42 11.65 -15.88 11.36
CA GLN A 42 10.59 -15.43 12.27
C GLN A 42 9.20 -15.37 11.61
N GLY A 43 9.14 -15.27 10.27
CA GLY A 43 7.92 -15.25 9.49
C GLY A 43 7.54 -16.61 8.90
N ARG A 44 8.36 -17.65 9.06
CA ARG A 44 8.18 -18.97 8.42
C ARG A 44 6.79 -19.57 8.67
N GLU A 45 6.34 -19.59 9.93
CA GLU A 45 5.02 -20.14 10.28
C GLU A 45 3.88 -19.36 9.62
N LYS A 46 3.96 -18.03 9.67
CA LYS A 46 2.96 -17.17 9.01
C LYS A 46 2.93 -17.39 7.50
N MET A 47 4.09 -17.45 6.86
CA MET A 47 4.22 -17.73 5.44
C MET A 47 3.60 -19.09 5.08
N ALA A 48 3.84 -20.14 5.88
CA ALA A 48 3.25 -21.47 5.64
C ALA A 48 1.71 -21.45 5.73
N ILE A 49 1.14 -20.75 6.72
CA ILE A 49 -0.32 -20.58 6.85
C ILE A 49 -0.89 -19.85 5.62
N ILE A 50 -0.26 -18.75 5.21
CA ILE A 50 -0.67 -17.97 4.04
C ILE A 50 -0.57 -18.80 2.76
N ALA A 51 0.55 -19.51 2.53
CA ALA A 51 0.74 -20.31 1.35
C ALA A 51 -0.27 -21.47 1.27
N SER A 52 -0.60 -22.08 2.42
CA SER A 52 -1.68 -23.06 2.53
C SER A 52 -3.04 -22.49 2.10
N LEU A 53 -3.40 -21.29 2.59
CA LEU A 53 -4.61 -20.59 2.16
C LEU A 53 -4.59 -20.22 0.67
N ALA A 54 -3.47 -19.70 0.17
CA ALA A 54 -3.30 -19.35 -1.24
C ALA A 54 -3.54 -20.56 -2.16
N ARG A 55 -3.00 -21.73 -1.83
CA ARG A 55 -3.26 -22.98 -2.56
C ARG A 55 -4.75 -23.32 -2.60
N ARG A 56 -5.47 -23.15 -1.48
CA ARG A 56 -6.93 -23.39 -1.43
C ARG A 56 -7.70 -22.40 -2.29
N MET A 57 -7.36 -21.10 -2.23
CA MET A 57 -7.98 -20.06 -3.05
C MET A 57 -7.78 -20.33 -4.55
N LEU A 58 -6.55 -20.63 -4.96
CA LEU A 58 -6.20 -20.94 -6.36
C LEU A 58 -6.90 -22.21 -6.85
N LYS A 59 -6.96 -23.26 -6.01
CA LYS A 59 -7.69 -24.50 -6.33
C LYS A 59 -9.19 -24.25 -6.49
N LYS A 60 -9.82 -23.48 -5.59
CA LYS A 60 -11.25 -23.10 -5.70
C LYS A 60 -11.53 -22.33 -6.99
N ALA A 61 -10.59 -21.48 -7.42
CA ALA A 61 -10.67 -20.75 -8.69
C ALA A 61 -10.36 -21.59 -9.94
N GLY A 62 -9.99 -22.87 -9.79
CA GLY A 62 -9.62 -23.74 -10.92
C GLY A 62 -8.28 -23.40 -11.57
N LEU A 63 -7.40 -22.65 -10.89
CA LEU A 63 -6.12 -22.21 -11.43
C LEU A 63 -5.00 -23.20 -11.07
N GLN A 64 -4.22 -23.60 -12.09
CA GLN A 64 -3.06 -24.46 -11.93
C GLN A 64 -1.78 -23.63 -11.77
N VAL A 65 -1.59 -23.08 -10.56
CA VAL A 65 -0.42 -22.27 -10.19
C VAL A 65 0.43 -23.04 -9.18
N SER A 66 1.73 -23.15 -9.43
CA SER A 66 2.67 -23.72 -8.45
C SER A 66 2.98 -22.68 -7.36
N VAL A 67 2.62 -22.99 -6.12
CA VAL A 67 2.89 -22.12 -4.95
C VAL A 67 4.11 -22.66 -4.20
N HIS A 68 5.14 -21.83 -4.12
CA HIS A 68 6.40 -22.10 -3.45
C HIS A 68 6.55 -21.19 -2.23
N GLU A 69 7.03 -21.72 -1.12
CA GLU A 69 7.40 -20.97 0.07
C GLU A 69 8.87 -21.25 0.40
N THR A 70 9.66 -20.22 0.67
CA THR A 70 11.10 -20.37 0.89
C THR A 70 11.64 -19.25 1.78
N LEU A 71 12.75 -19.52 2.46
CA LEU A 71 13.55 -18.46 3.09
C LEU A 71 14.76 -18.05 2.24
N ASP A 72 15.06 -18.83 1.20
CA ASP A 72 16.08 -18.50 0.21
C ASP A 72 15.48 -17.55 -0.83
N ARG A 73 15.75 -16.26 -0.63
CA ARG A 73 15.31 -15.18 -1.52
C ARG A 73 15.95 -15.29 -2.90
N HIS A 74 17.18 -15.77 -3.04
CA HIS A 74 17.86 -15.87 -4.33
C HIS A 74 17.17 -16.87 -5.25
N ALA A 75 16.80 -18.04 -4.71
CA ALA A 75 16.04 -19.04 -5.47
C ALA A 75 14.68 -18.51 -5.96
N ALA A 76 14.01 -17.70 -5.14
CA ALA A 76 12.75 -17.08 -5.51
C ALA A 76 12.92 -16.02 -6.60
N LEU A 77 13.91 -15.13 -6.47
CA LEU A 77 14.12 -14.02 -7.40
C LEU A 77 14.58 -14.46 -8.79
N ALA A 78 15.33 -15.57 -8.91
CA ALA A 78 15.87 -16.04 -10.18
C ALA A 78 14.78 -16.19 -11.26
N GLY A 79 14.86 -15.37 -12.31
CA GLY A 79 13.90 -15.39 -13.43
C GLY A 79 12.47 -14.96 -13.07
N ALA A 80 12.28 -14.16 -12.03
CA ALA A 80 10.99 -13.52 -11.74
C ALA A 80 10.61 -12.51 -12.83
N ASP A 81 9.31 -12.36 -13.10
CA ASP A 81 8.78 -11.30 -13.97
C ASP A 81 8.31 -10.08 -13.15
N TYR A 82 7.74 -10.35 -11.98
CA TYR A 82 7.28 -9.33 -11.03
C TYR A 82 7.70 -9.71 -9.61
N VAL A 83 8.11 -8.70 -8.85
CA VAL A 83 8.44 -8.82 -7.42
C VAL A 83 7.56 -7.83 -6.66
N CYS A 84 6.78 -8.30 -5.71
CA CYS A 84 6.00 -7.46 -4.80
C CYS A 84 6.69 -7.43 -3.43
N SER A 85 7.05 -6.25 -2.93
CA SER A 85 7.57 -6.11 -1.56
C SER A 85 6.48 -5.61 -0.62
N GLN A 86 6.23 -6.38 0.44
CA GLN A 86 5.24 -6.07 1.49
C GLN A 86 5.72 -6.52 2.88
N PHE A 87 7.04 -6.54 3.08
CA PHE A 87 7.67 -6.87 4.35
C PHE A 87 7.65 -5.69 5.33
N ARG A 88 7.88 -5.99 6.62
CA ARG A 88 8.00 -5.01 7.70
C ARG A 88 9.30 -5.23 8.47
N ALA A 89 10.28 -4.37 8.27
CA ALA A 89 11.56 -4.45 8.99
C ALA A 89 11.35 -4.20 10.50
N GLY A 90 11.76 -5.18 11.32
CA GLY A 90 11.53 -5.15 12.77
C GLY A 90 10.13 -5.61 13.23
N CYS A 91 9.31 -6.10 12.30
CA CYS A 91 7.96 -6.62 12.57
C CYS A 91 7.07 -5.60 13.32
N LEU A 92 5.95 -6.05 13.90
CA LEU A 92 5.05 -5.18 14.67
C LEU A 92 5.68 -4.69 15.97
N ALA A 93 6.67 -5.40 16.52
CA ALA A 93 7.37 -4.98 17.73
C ALA A 93 8.10 -3.64 17.52
N ALA A 94 8.81 -3.48 16.39
CA ALA A 94 9.46 -2.21 16.08
C ALA A 94 8.45 -1.08 15.83
N ARG A 95 7.34 -1.35 15.13
CA ARG A 95 6.26 -0.36 14.95
C ARG A 95 5.71 0.13 16.30
N ILE A 96 5.40 -0.78 17.23
CA ILE A 96 4.89 -0.41 18.56
C ILE A 96 5.93 0.43 19.30
N SER A 97 7.21 0.07 19.18
CA SER A 97 8.31 0.84 19.76
C SER A 97 8.38 2.26 19.16
N ASP A 98 8.29 2.39 17.84
CA ASP A 98 8.31 3.68 17.14
C ASP A 98 7.17 4.60 17.63
N GLU A 99 5.96 4.06 17.71
CA GLU A 99 4.76 4.79 18.14
C GLU A 99 4.90 5.21 19.62
N ARG A 100 5.26 4.28 20.53
CA ARG A 100 5.40 4.57 21.96
C ARG A 100 6.55 5.52 22.29
N ILE A 101 7.70 5.40 21.61
CA ILE A 101 8.83 6.31 21.82
C ILE A 101 8.47 7.72 21.38
N SER A 102 7.81 7.87 20.23
CA SER A 102 7.38 9.18 19.74
C SER A 102 6.46 9.88 20.75
N LEU A 103 5.45 9.16 21.23
CA LEU A 103 4.49 9.68 22.22
C LEU A 103 5.15 10.04 23.55
N LYS A 104 6.14 9.27 24.00
CA LYS A 104 6.92 9.57 25.22
C LYS A 104 7.57 10.97 25.16
N TYR A 105 7.95 11.43 23.97
CA TYR A 105 8.57 12.75 23.76
C TYR A 105 7.57 13.82 23.28
N GLY A 106 6.25 13.57 23.38
CA GLY A 106 5.23 14.52 22.94
C GLY A 106 5.20 14.72 21.42
N MET A 107 5.60 13.70 20.66
CA MET A 107 5.54 13.67 19.20
C MET A 107 4.53 12.63 18.71
N ILE A 108 3.96 12.87 17.54
CA ILE A 108 3.04 11.94 16.87
C ILE A 108 3.72 10.59 16.68
N GLY A 109 3.05 9.52 17.10
CA GLY A 109 3.50 8.14 17.00
C GLY A 109 2.84 7.44 15.83
N GLN A 110 3.50 7.47 14.67
CA GLN A 110 2.90 6.97 13.43
C GLN A 110 3.93 6.24 12.55
N GLU A 111 3.49 5.21 11.84
CA GLU A 111 4.31 4.23 11.09
C GLU A 111 5.16 4.80 9.93
N THR A 112 4.68 5.85 9.27
CA THR A 112 5.18 6.42 8.01
C THR A 112 5.43 7.93 8.05
N ASN A 113 5.06 8.61 9.13
CA ASN A 113 5.17 10.04 9.34
C ASN A 113 5.94 10.32 10.64
N GLY A 114 6.59 11.49 10.71
CA GLY A 114 7.32 11.92 11.90
C GLY A 114 8.46 10.98 12.30
N LEU A 115 8.74 10.92 13.61
CA LEU A 115 9.84 10.12 14.14
C LEU A 115 9.67 8.62 13.85
N GLY A 116 8.45 8.09 13.97
CA GLY A 116 8.18 6.68 13.70
C GLY A 116 8.38 6.32 12.22
N GLY A 117 7.90 7.15 11.30
CA GLY A 117 8.16 7.02 9.87
C GLY A 117 9.65 7.03 9.53
N PHE A 118 10.41 7.94 10.14
CA PHE A 118 11.85 8.02 9.97
C PHE A 118 12.58 6.77 10.49
N ALA A 119 12.26 6.33 11.71
CA ALA A 119 12.85 5.11 12.28
C ALA A 119 12.53 3.87 11.44
N ASN A 120 11.31 3.78 10.91
CA ASN A 120 10.91 2.72 9.99
C ASN A 120 11.71 2.77 8.67
N ALA A 121 11.88 3.95 8.07
CA ALA A 121 12.71 4.13 6.88
C ALA A 121 14.14 3.63 7.09
N CYS A 122 14.77 4.00 8.21
CA CYS A 122 16.14 3.60 8.55
C CYS A 122 16.32 2.08 8.65
N ARG A 123 15.29 1.34 9.07
CA ARG A 123 15.33 -0.14 9.10
C ARG A 123 15.04 -0.77 7.75
N THR A 124 14.18 -0.12 6.97
CA THR A 124 13.59 -0.71 5.76
C THR A 124 14.44 -0.47 4.51
N ILE A 125 14.99 0.73 4.33
CA ILE A 125 15.78 1.09 3.14
C ILE A 125 16.99 0.15 2.94
N PRO A 126 17.79 -0.21 3.97
CA PRO A 126 18.91 -1.13 3.77
C PRO A 126 18.49 -2.48 3.16
N VAL A 127 17.39 -3.06 3.67
CA VAL A 127 16.84 -4.33 3.17
C VAL A 127 16.29 -4.17 1.74
N ALA A 128 15.62 -3.06 1.45
CA ALA A 128 15.11 -2.77 0.12
C ALA A 128 16.23 -2.64 -0.92
N LEU A 129 17.36 -2.01 -0.56
CA LEU A 129 18.54 -1.91 -1.43
C LEU A 129 19.26 -3.25 -1.61
N GLU A 130 19.27 -4.12 -0.59
CA GLU A 130 19.72 -5.51 -0.76
C GLU A 130 18.89 -6.27 -1.78
N ILE A 131 17.56 -6.20 -1.67
CA ILE A 131 16.63 -6.82 -2.63
C ILE A 131 16.87 -6.26 -4.04
N ALA A 132 17.03 -4.94 -4.18
CA ALA A 132 17.26 -4.31 -5.48
C ALA A 132 18.56 -4.83 -6.13
N ARG A 133 19.66 -4.91 -5.38
CA ARG A 133 20.93 -5.48 -5.87
C ARG A 133 20.82 -6.94 -6.29
N GLU A 134 20.04 -7.75 -5.58
CA GLU A 134 19.79 -9.14 -5.96
C GLU A 134 18.96 -9.23 -7.24
N MET A 135 17.95 -8.36 -7.39
CA MET A 135 17.14 -8.28 -8.60
C MET A 135 17.96 -7.89 -9.84
N GLU A 136 18.91 -6.96 -9.71
CA GLU A 136 19.83 -6.59 -10.81
C GLU A 136 20.60 -7.79 -11.38
N GLN A 137 20.89 -8.78 -10.53
CA GLN A 137 21.66 -9.96 -10.92
C GLN A 137 20.77 -11.13 -11.35
N LEU A 138 19.65 -11.34 -10.67
CA LEU A 138 18.84 -12.56 -10.77
C LEU A 138 17.62 -12.42 -11.68
N CYS A 139 17.11 -11.19 -11.82
CA CYS A 139 15.93 -10.89 -12.64
C CYS A 139 15.92 -9.42 -13.10
N PRO A 140 16.95 -8.97 -13.87
CA PRO A 140 17.12 -7.56 -14.25
C PRO A 140 15.95 -6.97 -15.05
N ASP A 141 15.15 -7.82 -15.70
CA ASP A 141 13.99 -7.40 -16.47
C ASP A 141 12.71 -7.25 -15.66
N ALA A 142 12.68 -7.75 -14.42
CA ALA A 142 11.51 -7.76 -13.56
C ALA A 142 11.12 -6.36 -13.09
N TRP A 143 9.83 -6.18 -12.82
CA TRP A 143 9.34 -5.01 -12.10
C TRP A 143 9.25 -5.27 -10.61
N LEU A 144 9.79 -4.34 -9.80
CA LEU A 144 9.54 -4.26 -8.37
C LEU A 144 8.32 -3.36 -8.10
N LEU A 145 7.28 -3.94 -7.52
CA LEU A 145 6.10 -3.24 -7.05
C LEU A 145 6.22 -3.09 -5.52
N ASN A 146 6.59 -1.88 -5.08
CA ASN A 146 6.88 -1.62 -3.68
C ASN A 146 5.63 -1.19 -2.90
N PHE A 147 5.19 -2.02 -1.95
CA PHE A 147 4.17 -1.70 -0.94
C PHE A 147 4.77 -1.51 0.44
N THR A 148 6.05 -1.84 0.61
CA THR A 148 6.72 -1.73 1.88
C THR A 148 6.85 -0.25 2.24
N ASN A 149 6.19 0.09 3.34
CA ASN A 149 6.20 1.44 3.89
C ASN A 149 7.49 1.73 4.67
N PRO A 150 7.98 2.98 4.67
CA PRO A 150 7.38 4.16 4.03
C PRO A 150 7.64 4.22 2.52
N SER A 151 6.58 4.05 1.71
CA SER A 151 6.69 3.66 0.31
C SER A 151 7.40 4.71 -0.54
N GLY A 152 7.13 6.00 -0.31
CA GLY A 152 7.82 7.09 -1.00
C GLY A 152 9.33 7.09 -0.76
N MET A 153 9.77 7.06 0.49
CA MET A 153 11.21 7.06 0.85
C MET A 153 11.94 5.78 0.40
N VAL A 154 11.27 4.63 0.49
CA VAL A 154 11.84 3.36 0.03
C VAL A 154 12.01 3.37 -1.49
N THR A 155 11.00 3.85 -2.22
CA THR A 155 11.04 3.97 -3.68
C THR A 155 12.08 4.99 -4.13
N GLU A 156 12.20 6.14 -3.45
CA GLU A 156 13.26 7.13 -3.65
C GLU A 156 14.64 6.48 -3.56
N ALA A 157 14.91 5.74 -2.48
CA ALA A 157 16.20 5.09 -2.27
C ALA A 157 16.50 4.05 -3.36
N ILE A 158 15.51 3.23 -3.75
CA ILE A 158 15.67 2.24 -4.81
C ILE A 158 16.01 2.93 -6.14
N LEU A 159 15.21 3.91 -6.56
CA LEU A 159 15.38 4.56 -7.87
C LEU A 159 16.66 5.41 -7.96
N ARG A 160 17.18 5.91 -6.82
CA ARG A 160 18.48 6.62 -6.77
C ARG A 160 19.70 5.70 -6.78
N HIS A 161 19.57 4.47 -6.29
CA HIS A 161 20.71 3.60 -5.98
C HIS A 161 20.68 2.24 -6.67
N SER A 162 19.76 2.03 -7.61
CA SER A 162 19.63 0.80 -8.39
C SER A 162 19.13 1.10 -9.80
N SER A 163 19.43 0.19 -10.74
CA SER A 163 18.94 0.26 -12.12
C SER A 163 17.67 -0.56 -12.38
N ILE A 164 17.07 -1.17 -11.35
CA ILE A 164 15.87 -1.99 -11.54
C ILE A 164 14.65 -1.14 -11.93
N LYS A 165 13.69 -1.78 -12.59
CA LYS A 165 12.38 -1.18 -12.87
C LYS A 165 11.55 -1.24 -11.58
N ALA A 166 11.28 -0.10 -10.95
CA ALA A 166 10.54 -0.05 -9.69
C ALA A 166 9.41 0.99 -9.72
N VAL A 167 8.31 0.66 -9.06
CA VAL A 167 7.17 1.56 -8.82
C VAL A 167 6.72 1.40 -7.38
N GLY A 168 6.54 2.50 -6.65
CA GLY A 168 5.95 2.47 -5.32
C GLY A 168 4.43 2.63 -5.39
N LEU A 169 3.72 1.90 -4.55
CA LEU A 169 2.26 1.88 -4.55
C LEU A 169 1.68 2.32 -3.20
N CYS A 170 0.52 2.98 -3.28
CA CYS A 170 -0.26 3.43 -2.14
C CYS A 170 -1.75 3.17 -2.41
N ASN A 171 -2.49 2.81 -1.37
CA ASN A 171 -3.94 2.63 -1.48
C ASN A 171 -4.72 3.94 -1.28
N VAL A 172 -4.08 5.00 -0.77
CA VAL A 172 -4.74 6.28 -0.47
C VAL A 172 -5.36 6.92 -1.71
N PRO A 173 -4.64 7.09 -2.85
CA PRO A 173 -5.27 7.61 -4.07
C PRO A 173 -6.46 6.77 -4.55
N VAL A 174 -6.37 5.43 -4.44
CA VAL A 174 -7.45 4.52 -4.85
C VAL A 174 -8.69 4.72 -4.01
N ILE A 175 -8.52 4.91 -2.69
CA ILE A 175 -9.63 5.22 -1.78
C ILE A 175 -10.23 6.58 -2.12
N MET A 176 -9.41 7.59 -2.39
CA MET A 176 -9.90 8.91 -2.82
C MET A 176 -10.70 8.80 -4.13
N GLN A 177 -10.21 8.06 -5.12
CA GLN A 177 -10.92 7.83 -6.38
C GLN A 177 -12.27 7.12 -6.15
N LYS A 178 -12.33 6.08 -5.31
CA LYS A 178 -13.59 5.41 -4.96
C LYS A 178 -14.56 6.34 -4.21
N GLY A 179 -14.06 7.19 -3.31
CA GLY A 179 -14.85 8.19 -2.59
C GLY A 179 -15.46 9.23 -3.53
N VAL A 180 -14.67 9.78 -4.45
CA VAL A 180 -15.16 10.70 -5.49
C VAL A 180 -16.22 10.04 -6.36
N SER A 181 -15.99 8.80 -6.78
CA SER A 181 -16.95 7.99 -7.56
C SER A 181 -18.30 7.84 -6.84
N GLN A 182 -18.29 7.64 -5.51
CA GLN A 182 -19.50 7.58 -4.69
C GLN A 182 -20.24 8.92 -4.65
N LEU A 183 -19.53 10.04 -4.44
CA LEU A 183 -20.15 11.37 -4.37
C LEU A 183 -20.77 11.80 -5.70
N LEU A 184 -20.11 11.49 -6.82
CA LEU A 184 -20.60 11.85 -8.15
C LEU A 184 -21.66 10.87 -8.69
N GLY A 185 -21.97 9.78 -7.97
CA GLY A 185 -22.94 8.77 -8.39
C GLY A 185 -22.58 8.00 -9.67
N ASN A 186 -21.37 8.19 -10.20
CA ASN A 186 -20.92 7.68 -11.50
C ASN A 186 -19.63 6.89 -11.36
N LYS A 187 -19.71 5.58 -11.61
CA LYS A 187 -18.55 4.69 -11.56
C LYS A 187 -17.62 4.97 -12.76
N ASN A 188 -16.53 5.68 -12.49
CA ASN A 188 -15.34 5.80 -13.34
C ASN A 188 -15.45 6.70 -14.59
N ASP A 189 -16.51 7.51 -14.72
CA ASP A 189 -16.59 8.55 -15.76
C ASP A 189 -16.02 9.87 -15.26
N PHE A 190 -14.76 9.85 -14.79
CA PHE A 190 -14.01 11.04 -14.41
C PHE A 190 -12.51 10.75 -14.32
N ILE A 191 -11.70 11.80 -14.43
CA ILE A 191 -10.26 11.78 -14.19
C ILE A 191 -9.99 12.47 -12.86
N LEU A 192 -9.41 11.73 -11.92
CA LEU A 192 -8.84 12.29 -10.70
C LEU A 192 -7.37 12.63 -10.95
N GLN A 193 -7.01 13.89 -10.81
CA GLN A 193 -5.62 14.29 -10.78
C GLN A 193 -5.16 14.36 -9.33
N VAL A 194 -4.14 13.58 -8.99
CA VAL A 194 -3.45 13.65 -7.70
C VAL A 194 -2.03 14.14 -7.93
N ALA A 195 -1.49 14.87 -6.96
CA ALA A 195 -0.07 15.19 -6.94
C ALA A 195 0.43 15.39 -5.52
N GLY A 196 1.68 15.00 -5.30
CA GLY A 196 2.41 15.21 -4.06
C GLY A 196 3.47 14.14 -3.87
N LEU A 197 3.62 13.68 -2.65
CA LEU A 197 4.48 12.54 -2.27
C LEU A 197 3.62 11.44 -1.66
N ASN A 198 4.15 10.23 -1.52
CA ASN A 198 3.46 9.18 -0.78
C ASN A 198 2.99 9.66 0.60
N HIS A 199 1.71 9.43 0.94
CA HIS A 199 1.06 9.93 2.17
C HIS A 199 1.12 11.46 2.37
N PHE A 200 1.40 12.18 1.29
CA PHE A 200 1.41 13.64 1.22
C PHE A 200 0.87 14.09 -0.15
N ILE A 201 -0.33 13.64 -0.51
CA ILE A 201 -0.96 13.97 -1.79
C ILE A 201 -2.18 14.86 -1.62
N PHE A 202 -2.50 15.56 -2.70
CA PHE A 202 -3.72 16.33 -2.86
C PHE A 202 -4.44 15.88 -4.13
N ALA A 203 -5.76 15.71 -4.05
CA ALA A 203 -6.59 15.75 -5.25
C ALA A 203 -6.73 17.21 -5.67
N ARG A 204 -6.20 17.50 -6.86
CA ARG A 204 -6.03 18.85 -7.41
C ARG A 204 -7.00 19.18 -8.52
N GLN A 205 -7.60 18.15 -9.14
CA GLN A 205 -8.63 18.31 -10.16
C GLN A 205 -9.50 17.06 -10.25
N ILE A 206 -10.79 17.24 -10.50
CA ILE A 206 -11.73 16.14 -10.76
C ILE A 206 -12.48 16.47 -12.06
N LEU A 207 -12.03 15.94 -13.19
CA LEU A 207 -12.64 16.24 -14.48
C LEU A 207 -13.68 15.17 -14.85
N GLN A 208 -14.95 15.57 -14.94
CA GLN A 208 -16.04 14.74 -15.43
C GLN A 208 -16.71 15.44 -16.61
N ASN A 209 -16.74 14.78 -17.78
CA ASN A 209 -17.35 15.34 -19.00
C ASN A 209 -16.87 16.77 -19.33
N GLY A 210 -15.55 16.99 -19.18
CA GLY A 210 -14.90 18.28 -19.43
C GLY A 210 -15.14 19.37 -18.39
N LYS A 211 -15.84 19.06 -17.29
CA LYS A 211 -16.12 20.00 -16.19
C LYS A 211 -15.35 19.61 -14.95
N ASP A 212 -14.76 20.59 -14.28
CA ASP A 212 -14.12 20.40 -13.00
C ASP A 212 -15.17 20.32 -11.88
N LYS A 213 -15.15 19.21 -11.14
CA LYS A 213 -16.06 18.86 -10.06
C LYS A 213 -15.42 19.00 -8.68
N LEU A 214 -14.18 19.48 -8.59
CA LEU A 214 -13.45 19.56 -7.33
C LEU A 214 -14.22 20.34 -6.25
N ASN A 215 -14.79 21.50 -6.59
CA ASN A 215 -15.53 22.32 -5.63
C ASN A 215 -16.82 21.66 -5.13
N GLU A 216 -17.54 20.94 -5.99
CA GLU A 216 -18.74 20.17 -5.61
C GLU A 216 -18.36 19.08 -4.58
N VAL A 217 -17.26 18.37 -4.82
CA VAL A 217 -16.75 17.37 -3.89
C VAL A 217 -16.27 18.00 -2.58
N ILE A 218 -15.60 19.16 -2.63
CA ILE A 218 -15.20 19.90 -1.41
C ILE A 218 -16.44 20.29 -0.58
N ASP A 219 -17.50 20.78 -1.21
CA ASP A 219 -18.72 21.19 -0.50
C ASP A 219 -19.42 19.98 0.16
N GLU A 220 -19.44 18.81 -0.47
CA GLU A 220 -19.94 17.56 0.15
C GLU A 220 -19.11 17.16 1.38
N ILE A 221 -17.78 17.21 1.29
CA ILE A 221 -16.89 16.90 2.41
C ILE A 221 -17.12 17.89 3.57
N VAL A 222 -17.26 19.19 3.26
CA VAL A 222 -17.56 20.23 4.26
C VAL A 222 -18.95 20.03 4.89
N ALA A 223 -19.91 19.49 4.15
CA ALA A 223 -21.23 19.11 4.67
C ALA A 223 -21.22 17.85 5.54
N GLY A 224 -20.05 17.19 5.68
CA GLY A 224 -19.86 16.01 6.53
C GLY A 224 -19.94 14.67 5.77
N ASN A 225 -20.03 14.71 4.45
CA ASN A 225 -20.05 13.52 3.60
C ASN A 225 -18.67 13.27 2.98
N ASP A 226 -17.77 12.63 3.75
CA ASP A 226 -16.40 12.33 3.33
C ASP A 226 -16.13 10.82 3.17
N PRO A 227 -16.43 10.22 1.99
CA PRO A 227 -16.10 8.84 1.69
C PRO A 227 -14.66 8.64 1.19
N LEU A 228 -13.82 9.69 1.15
CA LEU A 228 -12.45 9.62 0.62
C LEU A 228 -11.42 9.17 1.68
N VAL A 229 -11.89 8.85 2.89
CA VAL A 229 -11.03 8.48 4.03
C VAL A 229 -10.94 6.95 4.19
N PRO A 230 -9.72 6.39 4.37
CA PRO A 230 -9.55 4.99 4.71
C PRO A 230 -10.32 4.56 5.97
N ARG A 231 -10.99 3.41 5.94
CA ARG A 231 -11.81 2.92 7.08
C ARG A 231 -11.05 2.71 8.40
N ASN A 232 -9.73 2.53 8.35
CA ASN A 232 -8.90 2.37 9.54
C ASN A 232 -8.48 3.68 10.18
N ILE A 233 -8.91 4.81 9.61
CA ILE A 233 -8.70 6.13 10.19
C ILE A 233 -9.94 6.51 11.01
N PRO A 234 -9.78 6.91 12.28
CA PRO A 234 -10.89 7.38 13.10
C PRO A 234 -11.62 8.55 12.43
N PRO A 235 -12.97 8.59 12.51
CA PRO A 235 -13.77 9.66 11.91
C PRO A 235 -13.30 11.03 12.37
N PHE A 236 -13.26 11.98 11.44
CA PHE A 236 -12.84 13.35 11.71
C PHE A 236 -13.55 14.30 10.74
N THR A 237 -13.45 15.60 11.03
CA THR A 237 -13.96 16.64 10.15
C THR A 237 -12.83 17.59 9.79
N TRP A 238 -12.64 17.84 8.49
CA TRP A 238 -11.72 18.87 8.04
C TRP A 238 -12.24 20.27 8.43
N PRO A 239 -11.38 21.17 8.93
CA PRO A 239 -11.76 22.57 9.06
C PRO A 239 -12.09 23.13 7.67
N ALA A 240 -13.29 23.69 7.48
CA ALA A 240 -13.77 24.12 6.16
C ALA A 240 -12.82 25.14 5.48
N HIS A 241 -12.17 26.00 6.26
CA HIS A 241 -11.20 26.98 5.75
C HIS A 241 -9.93 26.32 5.17
N VAL A 242 -9.55 25.12 5.63
CA VAL A 242 -8.42 24.37 5.06
C VAL A 242 -8.77 23.90 3.66
N LEU A 243 -9.92 23.24 3.47
CA LEU A 243 -10.35 22.74 2.16
C LEU A 243 -10.62 23.88 1.17
N LYS A 244 -11.42 24.87 1.59
CA LYS A 244 -11.78 26.01 0.73
C LYS A 244 -10.60 26.94 0.45
N GLY A 245 -9.69 27.10 1.41
CA GLY A 245 -8.49 27.92 1.25
C GLY A 245 -7.43 27.27 0.36
N LEU A 246 -7.23 25.94 0.46
CA LEU A 246 -6.32 25.20 -0.40
C LEU A 246 -6.85 25.08 -1.84
N GLY A 247 -8.17 25.03 -2.02
CA GLY A 247 -8.78 24.72 -3.32
C GLY A 247 -8.42 23.32 -3.83
N MET A 248 -8.05 22.41 -2.91
CA MET A 248 -7.65 21.03 -3.16
C MET A 248 -8.09 20.15 -2.00
N ILE A 249 -8.21 18.84 -2.23
CA ILE A 249 -8.57 17.89 -1.18
C ILE A 249 -7.31 17.16 -0.71
N PRO A 250 -6.79 17.47 0.50
CA PRO A 250 -5.65 16.76 1.06
C PRO A 250 -6.04 15.33 1.45
N CYS A 251 -5.11 14.38 1.33
CA CYS A 251 -5.36 13.04 1.84
C CYS A 251 -5.37 13.01 3.39
N ALA A 252 -5.98 11.98 3.97
CA ALA A 252 -6.19 11.87 5.42
C ALA A 252 -4.89 11.85 6.27
N TYR A 253 -3.74 11.56 5.66
CA TYR A 253 -2.43 11.65 6.33
C TYR A 253 -2.00 13.10 6.57
N LEU A 254 -2.52 14.08 5.82
CA LEU A 254 -2.15 15.49 6.04
C LEU A 254 -2.70 16.05 7.37
N ARG A 255 -3.58 15.32 8.06
CA ARG A 255 -3.99 15.64 9.44
C ARG A 255 -2.82 15.62 10.42
N TYR A 256 -1.80 14.79 10.19
CA TYR A 256 -0.58 14.80 11.02
C TYR A 256 0.18 16.14 10.95
N TYR A 257 -0.10 16.96 9.93
CA TYR A 257 0.53 18.26 9.70
C TYR A 257 -0.43 19.42 10.02
N TYR A 258 -1.66 19.39 9.49
CA TYR A 258 -2.64 20.47 9.66
C TYR A 258 -3.44 20.39 10.96
N MET A 259 -3.54 19.21 11.57
CA MET A 259 -4.33 18.96 12.78
C MET A 259 -3.48 18.26 13.85
N LYS A 260 -2.18 18.60 13.87
CA LYS A 260 -1.16 17.93 14.70
C LYS A 260 -1.58 17.82 16.17
N ASP A 261 -2.05 18.92 16.76
CA ASP A 261 -2.37 18.97 18.19
C ASP A 261 -3.57 18.09 18.56
N ASP A 262 -4.57 18.01 17.67
CA ASP A 262 -5.74 17.15 17.87
C ASP A 262 -5.36 15.68 17.75
N ILE A 263 -4.57 15.33 16.74
CA ILE A 263 -4.07 13.97 16.53
C ILE A 263 -3.18 13.52 17.70
N LEU A 264 -2.26 14.38 18.16
CA LEU A 264 -1.39 14.04 19.28
C LEU A 264 -2.19 13.77 20.57
N LYS A 265 -3.19 14.60 20.87
CA LYS A 265 -4.08 14.37 22.02
C LYS A 265 -4.82 13.05 21.89
N GLN A 266 -5.32 12.73 20.69
CA GLN A 266 -6.00 11.48 20.41
C GLN A 266 -5.07 10.28 20.61
N GLU A 267 -3.88 10.27 20.01
CA GLU A 267 -2.92 9.17 20.11
C GLU A 267 -2.46 8.94 21.56
N ILE A 268 -2.27 10.01 22.34
CA ILE A 268 -1.98 9.90 23.78
C ILE A 268 -3.16 9.25 24.53
N GLY A 269 -4.40 9.62 24.18
CA GLY A 269 -5.60 9.01 24.74
C GLY A 269 -5.70 7.52 24.42
N GLU A 270 -5.55 7.15 23.15
CA GLU A 270 -5.57 5.76 22.66
C GLU A 270 -4.48 4.92 23.32
N ALA A 271 -3.24 5.44 23.38
CA ALA A 271 -2.09 4.73 23.96
C ALA A 271 -2.24 4.41 25.46
N ASN A 272 -3.05 5.19 26.19
CA ASN A 272 -3.38 4.99 27.60
C ASN A 272 -4.64 4.12 27.82
N GLY A 273 -5.42 3.88 26.77
CA GLY A 273 -6.65 3.09 26.81
C GLY A 273 -6.52 1.79 26.03
N GLU A 274 -6.95 1.81 24.77
CA GLU A 274 -6.97 0.65 23.86
C GLU A 274 -5.58 0.18 23.40
N GLY A 275 -4.57 1.04 23.48
CA GLY A 275 -3.22 0.83 22.99
C GLY A 275 -2.94 1.60 21.70
N THR A 276 -1.66 1.64 21.35
CA THR A 276 -1.20 2.23 20.07
C THR A 276 -1.73 1.43 18.87
N ARG A 277 -1.74 2.05 17.67
CA ARG A 277 -2.23 1.37 16.46
C ARG A 277 -1.46 0.08 16.17
N GLY A 278 -0.16 0.03 16.44
CA GLY A 278 0.67 -1.16 16.30
C GLY A 278 0.22 -2.31 17.21
N GLU A 279 -0.25 -2.01 18.42
CA GLU A 279 -0.78 -2.99 19.38
C GLU A 279 -2.14 -3.54 18.91
N VAL A 280 -3.04 -2.64 18.48
CA VAL A 280 -4.34 -3.02 17.91
C VAL A 280 -4.16 -3.91 16.68
N VAL A 281 -3.25 -3.53 15.77
CA VAL A 281 -2.95 -4.32 14.56
C VAL A 281 -2.34 -5.68 14.93
N LYS A 282 -1.50 -5.76 15.97
CA LYS A 282 -0.93 -7.03 16.44
C LYS A 282 -1.99 -7.99 16.95
N ALA A 283 -2.96 -7.49 17.71
CA ALA A 283 -4.08 -8.29 18.19
C ALA A 283 -4.97 -8.78 17.03
N LEU A 284 -5.30 -7.89 16.09
CA LEU A 284 -6.09 -8.25 14.91
C LEU A 284 -5.37 -9.27 14.02
N GLU A 285 -4.05 -9.11 13.81
CA GLU A 285 -3.25 -10.02 13.01
C GLU A 285 -3.29 -11.44 13.59
N HIS A 286 -3.17 -11.58 14.92
CA HIS A 286 -3.32 -12.87 15.59
C HIS A 286 -4.67 -13.52 15.28
N GLN A 287 -5.77 -12.78 15.37
CA GLN A 287 -7.12 -13.28 15.05
C GLN A 287 -7.23 -13.71 13.58
N LEU A 288 -6.66 -12.94 12.66
CA LEU A 288 -6.66 -13.26 11.22
C LEU A 288 -5.91 -14.57 10.94
N PHE A 289 -4.76 -14.79 11.58
CA PHE A 289 -4.00 -16.03 11.38
C PHE A 289 -4.74 -17.27 11.90
N GLU A 290 -5.50 -17.15 12.99
CA GLU A 290 -6.38 -18.25 13.43
C GLU A 290 -7.49 -18.53 12.41
N ILE A 291 -8.05 -17.50 11.79
CA ILE A 291 -9.03 -17.67 10.69
C ILE A 291 -8.38 -18.36 9.48
N TYR A 292 -7.15 -17.98 9.10
CA TYR A 292 -6.44 -18.57 7.95
C TYR A 292 -6.03 -20.03 8.13
N LYS A 293 -5.88 -20.49 9.39
CA LYS A 293 -5.61 -21.90 9.70
C LYS A 293 -6.80 -22.81 9.39
N ASN A 294 -8.01 -22.28 9.29
CA ASN A 294 -9.20 -23.07 8.96
C ASN A 294 -9.05 -23.74 7.57
N PRO A 295 -9.06 -25.09 7.47
CA PRO A 295 -8.90 -25.80 6.21
C PRO A 295 -10.06 -25.57 5.23
N ASP A 296 -11.23 -25.18 5.70
CA ASP A 296 -12.41 -24.93 4.87
C ASP A 296 -12.42 -23.50 4.29
N LEU A 297 -11.56 -22.60 4.80
CA LEU A 297 -11.44 -21.26 4.26
C LEU A 297 -10.67 -21.29 2.93
N ALA A 298 -11.30 -20.82 1.87
CA ALA A 298 -10.73 -20.73 0.52
C ALA A 298 -10.99 -19.38 -0.15
N GLU A 299 -11.22 -18.33 0.64
CA GLU A 299 -11.44 -16.96 0.16
C GLU A 299 -10.87 -15.94 1.17
N LYS A 300 -10.74 -14.69 0.74
CA LYS A 300 -10.30 -13.60 1.60
C LYS A 300 -11.36 -13.35 2.70
N PRO A 301 -11.01 -13.42 3.99
CA PRO A 301 -11.98 -13.19 5.05
C PRO A 301 -12.31 -11.69 5.20
N LYS A 302 -13.58 -11.40 5.48
CA LYS A 302 -14.08 -10.03 5.73
C LYS A 302 -13.34 -9.33 6.88
N ALA A 303 -12.88 -10.08 7.88
CA ALA A 303 -12.13 -9.52 9.01
C ALA A 303 -10.85 -8.75 8.58
N LEU A 304 -10.29 -9.03 7.40
CA LEU A 304 -9.13 -8.32 6.88
C LEU A 304 -9.43 -6.83 6.65
N GLU A 305 -10.69 -6.46 6.40
CA GLU A 305 -11.11 -5.08 6.19
C GLU A 305 -10.78 -4.16 7.38
N GLY A 306 -10.73 -4.70 8.61
CA GLY A 306 -10.42 -3.94 9.83
C GLY A 306 -8.94 -3.61 10.02
N ARG A 307 -8.03 -4.27 9.29
CA ARG A 307 -6.57 -4.04 9.42
C ARG A 307 -6.16 -2.66 8.88
N GLY A 308 -6.95 -2.10 7.98
CA GLY A 308 -6.53 -1.01 7.09
C GLY A 308 -5.84 -1.56 5.86
N GLY A 309 -5.49 -0.72 4.88
CA GLY A 309 -4.80 -1.18 3.66
C GLY A 309 -5.70 -1.85 2.61
N GLN A 310 -7.00 -1.60 2.66
CA GLN A 310 -7.91 -2.04 1.62
C GLN A 310 -7.46 -1.51 0.24
N TYR A 311 -7.61 -2.32 -0.79
CA TYR A 311 -7.34 -1.99 -2.20
C TYR A 311 -5.86 -1.89 -2.58
N TYR A 312 -4.92 -2.19 -1.66
CA TYR A 312 -3.49 -2.28 -2.02
C TYR A 312 -3.27 -3.31 -3.14
N SER A 313 -3.94 -4.45 -3.01
CA SER A 313 -3.83 -5.54 -3.96
C SER A 313 -4.56 -5.28 -5.28
N GLU A 314 -5.61 -4.45 -5.24
CA GLU A 314 -6.29 -3.98 -6.46
C GLU A 314 -5.33 -3.10 -7.27
N ALA A 315 -4.65 -2.13 -6.63
CA ALA A 315 -3.64 -1.30 -7.27
C ALA A 315 -2.47 -2.14 -7.81
N ALA A 316 -1.99 -3.11 -7.01
CA ALA A 316 -0.91 -4.03 -7.39
C ALA A 316 -1.22 -4.79 -8.67
N CYS A 317 -2.34 -5.52 -8.66
CA CYS A 317 -2.71 -6.42 -9.74
C CYS A 317 -3.16 -5.66 -10.97
N GLU A 318 -3.78 -4.49 -10.82
CA GLU A 318 -4.09 -3.62 -11.96
C GLU A 318 -2.81 -3.07 -12.59
N LEU A 319 -1.82 -2.64 -11.79
CA LEU A 319 -0.54 -2.16 -12.33
C LEU A 319 0.20 -3.27 -13.07
N MET A 320 0.30 -4.48 -12.48
CA MET A 320 0.90 -5.63 -13.15
C MET A 320 0.20 -5.93 -14.48
N SER A 321 -1.14 -5.96 -14.48
CA SER A 321 -1.92 -6.20 -15.69
C SER A 321 -1.75 -5.09 -16.74
N ALA A 322 -1.67 -3.83 -16.30
CA ALA A 322 -1.47 -2.68 -17.18
C ALA A 322 -0.10 -2.69 -17.85
N ILE A 323 0.96 -3.01 -17.10
CA ILE A 323 2.32 -3.18 -17.62
C ILE A 323 2.36 -4.38 -18.58
N HIS A 324 1.82 -5.53 -18.18
CA HIS A 324 1.88 -6.77 -18.96
C HIS A 324 1.16 -6.65 -20.31
N ASN A 325 0.02 -5.96 -20.33
CA ASN A 325 -0.89 -5.90 -21.48
C ASN A 325 -0.88 -4.55 -22.21
N ASP A 326 0.00 -3.61 -21.87
CA ASP A 326 0.03 -2.22 -22.38
C ASP A 326 -1.37 -1.56 -22.35
N LYS A 327 -2.07 -1.62 -21.21
CA LYS A 327 -3.46 -1.11 -21.11
C LYS A 327 -3.59 0.40 -21.28
N ARG A 328 -2.50 1.16 -21.09
CA ARG A 328 -2.45 2.64 -21.17
C ARG A 328 -3.54 3.35 -20.34
N ILE A 329 -3.79 2.82 -19.14
CA ILE A 329 -4.70 3.42 -18.17
C ILE A 329 -3.96 4.39 -17.23
N ILE A 330 -4.69 5.36 -16.69
CA ILE A 330 -4.19 6.31 -15.69
C ILE A 330 -4.20 5.62 -14.32
N MET A 331 -3.07 5.68 -13.61
CA MET A 331 -2.91 5.08 -12.28
C MET A 331 -2.08 6.01 -11.39
N HIS A 332 -2.43 6.05 -10.10
CA HIS A 332 -1.69 6.86 -9.13
C HIS A 332 -0.53 6.05 -8.55
N VAL A 333 0.70 6.45 -8.85
CA VAL A 333 1.91 5.68 -8.47
C VAL A 333 3.04 6.59 -8.01
N ASN A 334 3.99 6.01 -7.26
CA ASN A 334 5.24 6.65 -6.90
C ASN A 334 6.28 6.35 -7.99
N THR A 335 6.73 7.41 -8.65
CA THR A 335 7.69 7.36 -9.76
C THR A 335 8.58 8.60 -9.75
N LEU A 336 9.64 8.63 -10.55
CA LEU A 336 10.47 9.82 -10.75
C LEU A 336 9.63 10.99 -11.26
N ASN A 337 9.87 12.18 -10.72
CA ASN A 337 9.12 13.39 -11.03
C ASN A 337 9.22 13.77 -12.51
N ASN A 338 10.42 13.83 -13.08
CA ASN A 338 10.64 14.16 -14.49
C ASN A 338 9.76 15.33 -15.00
N GLY A 339 9.69 16.42 -14.23
CA GLY A 339 8.89 17.61 -14.56
C GLY A 339 7.39 17.51 -14.33
N ALA A 340 6.85 16.39 -13.82
CA ALA A 340 5.40 16.24 -13.56
C ALA A 340 4.89 17.26 -12.53
N ILE A 341 5.66 17.49 -11.47
CA ILE A 341 5.45 18.54 -10.48
C ILE A 341 6.55 19.58 -10.64
N ASN A 342 6.22 20.69 -11.29
CA ASN A 342 7.09 21.85 -11.40
C ASN A 342 7.49 22.37 -10.01
N GLY A 343 8.79 22.63 -9.83
CA GLY A 343 9.36 23.15 -8.59
C GLY A 343 9.93 22.08 -7.66
N LEU A 344 9.69 20.79 -7.92
CA LEU A 344 10.43 19.69 -7.32
C LEU A 344 11.56 19.23 -8.27
N PRO A 345 12.67 18.68 -7.74
CA PRO A 345 13.71 18.09 -8.58
C PRO A 345 13.16 16.99 -9.50
N ASP A 346 13.71 16.85 -10.70
CA ASP A 346 13.27 15.81 -11.66
C ASP A 346 13.59 14.39 -11.16
N ASP A 347 14.64 14.27 -10.35
CA ASP A 347 15.17 13.00 -9.85
C ASP A 347 14.58 12.57 -8.50
N CYS A 348 13.58 13.29 -7.96
CA CYS A 348 12.87 12.86 -6.77
C CYS A 348 11.61 12.07 -7.12
N VAL A 349 11.18 11.21 -6.21
CA VAL A 349 9.97 10.41 -6.30
C VAL A 349 8.77 11.21 -5.85
N VAL A 350 7.74 11.21 -6.69
CA VAL A 350 6.45 11.87 -6.46
C VAL A 350 5.33 10.87 -6.64
N GLU A 351 4.19 11.12 -6.00
CA GLU A 351 2.96 10.35 -6.18
C GLU A 351 2.00 11.16 -7.06
N VAL A 352 1.83 10.73 -8.31
CA VAL A 352 1.11 11.45 -9.38
C VAL A 352 0.22 10.51 -10.21
N SER A 353 -0.73 11.08 -10.95
CA SER A 353 -1.64 10.38 -11.89
C SER A 353 -1.02 10.12 -13.25
#